data_AF-A0A967Q7A9-F1
#
_entry.id   AF-A0A967Q7A9-F1
#
_cell.length_a   1.000
_cell.length_b   1.000
_cell.length_c   1.000
_cell.angle_alpha   90.00
_cell.angle_beta   90.00
_cell.angle_gamma   90.00
#
_symmetry.space_group_name_H-M   'P 1'
#
loop_
_entity.id
_entity.type
_entity.pdbx_description
1 polymer ?
#
loop_
_entity_poly.entity_id
_entity_poly.type
_entity_poly.pdbx_seq_one_letter_code
_entity_poly.pdbx_strand_id
1 'polypeptide(L)'
;LSDPPYYTACPNPWLSDFVSRYGRPYDPDVPYHREPFAVDVSVGKTDALYKAHGYHTKVPHLAIVPSILHYTDPGDLVLDGFAGSGMTAVAAQWCGAAPDDYRRKIEDECRKAGRDKPRWGAR
;
A
#
# COMPACT_ATOMS: atom_id res chain seq x y z
N LEU A 1 13.35 -7.92 -8.85
CA LEU A 1 13.36 -9.29 -8.31
C LEU A 1 14.06 -10.28 -9.24
N SER A 2 14.20 -9.99 -10.53
CA SER A 2 15.08 -10.75 -11.43
C SER A 2 16.15 -9.82 -11.98
N ASP A 3 17.37 -10.31 -12.23
CA ASP A 3 18.38 -9.51 -12.91
C ASP A 3 18.00 -9.33 -14.39
N PRO A 4 17.82 -8.09 -14.88
CA PRO A 4 17.64 -7.85 -16.31
C PRO A 4 18.82 -8.43 -17.09
N PRO A 5 18.62 -9.07 -18.26
CA PRO A 5 17.39 -9.15 -19.07
C PRO A 5 16.49 -10.36 -18.77
N TYR A 6 16.72 -11.09 -17.68
CA TYR A 6 16.06 -12.38 -17.44
C TYR A 6 14.72 -12.22 -16.71
N TYR A 7 13.67 -12.84 -17.25
CA TYR A 7 12.50 -13.21 -16.46
C TYR A 7 12.70 -14.64 -15.96
N THR A 8 12.28 -14.94 -14.74
CA THR A 8 12.49 -16.28 -14.17
C THR A 8 11.36 -17.18 -14.64
N ALA A 9 11.62 -18.05 -15.62
CA ALA A 9 10.70 -19.13 -16.03
C ALA A 9 10.54 -20.21 -14.95
N CYS A 10 11.42 -20.20 -13.95
CA CYS A 10 11.40 -21.03 -12.75
C CYS A 10 11.12 -20.15 -11.52
N PRO A 11 10.90 -20.70 -10.31
CA PRO A 11 10.78 -19.93 -9.08
C PRO A 11 11.93 -18.93 -8.94
N ASN A 12 11.61 -17.69 -8.56
CA ASN A 12 12.59 -16.63 -8.47
C ASN A 12 13.63 -16.94 -7.38
N PRO A 13 14.93 -17.09 -7.73
CA PRO A 13 15.94 -17.54 -6.77
C PRO A 13 16.25 -16.51 -5.68
N TRP A 14 15.91 -15.23 -5.89
CA TRP A 14 16.19 -14.14 -4.97
C TRP A 14 15.02 -13.79 -4.06
N LEU A 15 13.83 -14.36 -4.31
CA LEU A 15 12.63 -14.01 -3.55
C LEU A 15 12.74 -14.41 -2.08
N SER A 16 13.34 -15.57 -1.78
CA SER A 16 13.56 -16.02 -0.40
C SER A 16 14.45 -15.05 0.37
N ASP A 17 15.56 -14.62 -0.23
CA ASP A 17 16.50 -13.68 0.39
C ASP A 17 15.87 -12.28 0.56
N PHE A 18 15.09 -11.84 -0.43
CA PHE A 18 14.33 -10.60 -0.35
C PHE A 18 13.35 -10.62 0.82
N VAL A 19 12.52 -11.67 0.93
CA VAL A 19 11.55 -11.80 2.02
C VAL A 19 12.25 -11.94 3.37
N SER A 20 13.36 -12.67 3.43
CA SER A 20 14.14 -12.81 4.68
C SER A 20 14.77 -11.48 5.14
N ARG A 21 15.14 -10.61 4.20
CA ARG A 21 15.78 -9.32 4.49
C ARG A 21 14.79 -8.22 4.85
N TYR A 22 13.61 -8.21 4.21
CA TYR A 22 12.67 -7.09 4.32
C TYR A 22 11.32 -7.47 4.94
N GLY A 23 11.00 -8.75 5.02
CA GLY A 23 9.76 -9.26 5.60
C GLY A 23 9.89 -9.61 7.07
N ARG A 24 8.78 -10.06 7.66
CA ARG A 24 8.72 -10.67 8.98
C ARG A 24 8.36 -12.14 8.83
N PRO A 25 9.06 -13.07 9.50
CA PRO A 25 8.66 -14.47 9.54
C PRO A 25 7.22 -14.60 10.05
N TYR A 26 6.45 -15.49 9.43
CA TYR A 26 5.11 -15.80 9.91
C TYR A 26 5.20 -16.53 11.26
N ASP A 27 4.48 -16.02 12.26
CA ASP A 27 4.36 -16.62 13.59
C ASP A 27 2.92 -17.12 13.77
N PRO A 28 2.69 -18.45 13.84
CA PRO A 28 1.36 -19.01 14.00
C PRO A 28 0.74 -18.75 15.38
N ASP A 29 1.54 -18.42 16.39
CA ASP A 29 1.07 -18.12 17.74
C ASP A 29 0.54 -16.69 17.87
N VAL A 30 0.84 -15.83 16.89
CA VAL A 30 0.33 -14.46 16.82
C VAL A 30 -0.97 -14.44 16.01
N PRO A 31 -2.14 -14.27 16.65
CA PRO A 31 -3.40 -14.23 15.93
C PRO A 31 -3.46 -12.96 15.06
N TYR A 32 -3.64 -13.15 13.75
CA TYR A 32 -3.93 -12.04 12.84
C TYR A 32 -5.44 -11.82 12.74
N HIS A 33 -5.88 -10.60 12.99
CA HIS A 33 -7.28 -10.21 12.86
C HIS A 33 -7.39 -8.76 12.34
N ARG A 34 -8.10 -8.59 11.22
CA ARG A 34 -8.50 -7.31 10.64
C ARG A 34 -9.93 -7.43 10.14
N GLU A 35 -10.78 -6.50 10.55
CA GLU A 35 -12.15 -6.43 10.03
C GLU A 35 -12.17 -6.12 8.53
N PRO A 36 -13.17 -6.60 7.76
CA PRO A 36 -13.30 -6.23 6.36
C PRO A 36 -13.38 -4.72 6.16
N PHE A 37 -12.58 -4.21 5.23
CA PHE A 37 -12.54 -2.79 4.91
C PHE A 37 -13.52 -2.46 3.78
N ALA A 38 -14.68 -1.92 4.15
CA ALA A 38 -15.69 -1.42 3.22
C ALA A 38 -15.90 0.08 3.46
N VAL A 39 -15.25 0.92 2.67
CA VAL A 39 -15.47 2.37 2.67
C VAL A 39 -15.67 2.85 1.25
N ASP A 40 -16.55 3.84 1.10
CA ASP A 40 -16.71 4.54 -0.17
C ASP A 40 -15.48 5.41 -0.42
N VAL A 41 -14.77 5.11 -1.51
CA VAL A 41 -13.58 5.87 -1.91
C VAL A 41 -13.95 6.75 -3.10
N SER A 42 -14.12 8.05 -2.84
CA SER A 42 -14.30 9.06 -3.88
C SER A 42 -13.12 10.03 -3.87
N VAL A 43 -12.26 9.90 -4.88
CA VAL A 43 -11.08 10.76 -5.05
C VAL A 43 -11.05 11.36 -6.45
N GLY A 44 -10.64 12.62 -6.52
CA GLY A 44 -10.49 13.31 -7.80
C GLY A 44 -9.30 12.78 -8.60
N LYS A 45 -9.38 12.90 -9.92
CA LYS A 45 -8.29 12.61 -10.88
C LYS A 45 -7.44 13.84 -11.21
N THR A 46 -7.47 14.85 -10.34
CA THR A 46 -6.84 16.16 -10.57
C THR A 46 -5.41 16.26 -10.04
N ASP A 47 -5.02 15.34 -9.16
CA ASP A 47 -3.72 15.29 -8.50
C ASP A 47 -2.55 15.23 -9.49
N ALA A 48 -1.47 15.95 -9.17
CA ALA A 48 -0.29 16.06 -10.04
C ALA A 48 0.41 14.70 -10.26
N LEU A 49 0.52 13.87 -9.21
CA LEU A 49 1.13 12.53 -9.32
C LEU A 49 0.25 11.59 -10.16
N TYR A 50 -1.07 11.72 -10.04
CA TYR A 50 -1.98 10.97 -10.91
C TYR A 50 -1.80 11.39 -12.38
N LYS A 51 -1.60 12.68 -12.66
CA LYS A 51 -1.46 13.21 -14.03
C LYS A 51 -0.09 13.05 -14.67
N ALA A 52 0.98 12.89 -13.88
CA ALA A 52 2.36 12.87 -14.39
C ALA A 52 2.59 11.86 -15.55
N HIS A 53 1.86 10.73 -15.55
CA HIS A 53 1.84 9.76 -16.66
C HIS A 53 0.45 9.17 -16.87
N GLY A 54 -0.01 9.15 -18.13
CA GLY A 54 -1.27 8.55 -18.52
C GLY A 54 -1.22 7.03 -18.50
N TYR A 55 -2.26 6.40 -17.94
CA TYR A 55 -2.49 4.96 -18.03
C TYR A 55 -4.01 4.74 -17.96
N HIS A 56 -4.58 3.97 -18.90
CA HIS A 56 -6.03 3.96 -19.11
C HIS A 56 -6.83 3.52 -17.89
N THR A 57 -6.32 2.51 -17.17
CA THR A 57 -6.94 1.96 -15.97
C THR A 57 -6.25 2.47 -14.69
N LYS A 58 -5.58 3.63 -14.76
CA LYS A 58 -4.86 4.20 -13.61
C LYS A 58 -5.84 4.49 -12.46
N VAL A 59 -5.49 3.99 -11.28
CA VAL A 59 -6.19 4.29 -10.03
C VAL A 59 -5.38 5.34 -9.26
N PRO A 60 -6.00 6.43 -8.77
CA PRO A 60 -5.29 7.41 -7.94
C PRO A 60 -4.74 6.78 -6.66
N HIS A 61 -3.50 7.12 -6.29
CA HIS A 61 -2.85 6.57 -5.08
C HIS A 61 -3.66 6.90 -3.82
N LEU A 62 -4.29 8.09 -3.77
CA LEU A 62 -5.15 8.51 -2.66
C LEU A 62 -6.37 7.59 -2.45
N ALA A 63 -6.78 6.83 -3.48
CA ALA A 63 -7.81 5.81 -3.33
C ALA A 63 -7.31 4.53 -2.65
N ILE A 64 -6.01 4.26 -2.76
CA ILE A 64 -5.36 3.01 -2.33
C ILE A 64 -4.83 3.15 -0.90
N VAL A 65 -4.35 4.33 -0.51
CA VAL A 65 -3.77 4.62 0.81
C VAL A 65 -4.64 4.12 1.98
N PRO A 66 -5.97 4.36 2.03
CA PRO A 66 -6.79 3.89 3.15
C PRO A 66 -6.75 2.37 3.33
N SER A 67 -6.75 1.62 2.23
CA SER A 67 -6.68 0.16 2.27
C SER A 67 -5.33 -0.33 2.77
N ILE A 68 -4.23 0.29 2.33
CA ILE A 68 -2.89 -0.03 2.83
C ILE A 68 -2.81 0.24 4.34
N LEU A 69 -3.26 1.42 4.79
CA LEU A 69 -3.25 1.77 6.22
C LEU A 69 -4.08 0.83 7.09
N HIS A 70 -5.16 0.26 6.55
CA HIS A 70 -6.05 -0.66 7.27
C HIS A 70 -5.45 -2.07 7.40
N TYR A 71 -4.89 -2.60 6.33
CA TYR A 71 -4.43 -4.00 6.28
C TYR A 71 -2.94 -4.19 6.61
N THR A 72 -2.17 -3.11 6.78
CA THR A 72 -0.72 -3.21 7.03
C THR A 72 -0.26 -2.27 8.14
N ASP A 73 0.75 -2.72 8.88
CA ASP A 73 1.50 -1.91 9.84
C ASP A 73 2.77 -1.34 9.19
N PRO A 74 3.37 -0.28 9.77
CA PRO A 74 4.66 0.21 9.33
C PRO A 74 5.73 -0.90 9.27
N GLY A 75 6.44 -0.96 8.14
CA GLY A 75 7.46 -1.97 7.83
C GLY A 75 6.94 -3.30 7.29
N ASP A 76 5.65 -3.41 6.99
CA ASP A 76 5.09 -4.59 6.32
C ASP A 76 5.27 -4.52 4.80
N LEU A 77 5.52 -5.67 4.18
CA LEU A 77 5.66 -5.78 2.72
C LEU A 77 4.30 -5.73 2.00
N VAL A 78 4.20 -4.86 0.99
CA VAL A 78 3.05 -4.79 0.08
C VAL A 78 3.44 -5.39 -1.27
N LEU A 79 2.72 -6.43 -1.70
CA LEU A 79 2.87 -7.03 -3.02
C LEU A 79 1.73 -6.59 -3.94
N ASP A 80 2.09 -6.06 -5.11
CA ASP A 80 1.16 -5.79 -6.20
C ASP A 80 1.61 -6.51 -7.47
N GLY A 81 0.96 -7.66 -7.75
CA GLY A 81 1.23 -8.46 -8.94
C GLY A 81 0.66 -7.86 -10.24
N PHE A 82 -0.19 -6.84 -10.14
CA PHE A 82 -0.87 -6.17 -11.27
C PHE A 82 -0.58 -4.67 -11.26
N ALA A 83 0.66 -4.29 -10.92
CA ALA A 83 1.03 -2.93 -10.59
C ALA A 83 0.68 -1.88 -11.67
N GLY A 84 0.69 -2.25 -12.95
CA GLY A 84 0.36 -1.37 -14.07
C GLY A 84 1.16 -0.06 -14.00
N SER A 85 0.46 1.04 -13.71
CA SER A 85 1.06 2.37 -13.49
C SER A 85 1.90 2.55 -12.21
N GLY A 86 1.96 1.57 -11.33
CA GLY A 86 2.75 1.59 -10.09
C GLY A 86 2.13 2.39 -8.93
N MET A 87 0.84 2.73 -9.00
CA MET A 87 0.20 3.62 -8.01
C MET A 87 0.09 3.02 -6.61
N THR A 88 0.13 1.69 -6.48
CA THR A 88 0.22 1.02 -5.17
C THR A 88 1.55 1.34 -4.47
N ALA A 89 2.67 1.38 -5.20
CA ALA A 89 3.95 1.77 -4.64
C ALA A 89 3.96 3.24 -4.18
N VAL A 90 3.34 4.13 -4.98
CA VAL A 90 3.16 5.53 -4.59
C VAL A 90 2.30 5.64 -3.33
N ALA A 91 1.21 4.88 -3.24
CA ALA A 91 0.33 4.86 -2.06
C ALA A 91 1.05 4.33 -0.81
N ALA A 92 1.87 3.27 -0.94
CA ALA A 92 2.67 2.73 0.15
C ALA A 92 3.65 3.78 0.71
N GLN A 93 4.35 4.51 -0.17
CA GLN A 93 5.21 5.63 0.25
C GLN A 93 4.41 6.76 0.90
N TRP A 94 3.21 7.04 0.38
CA TRP A 94 2.32 8.07 0.92
C TRP A 94 1.90 7.78 2.37
N CYS A 95 1.84 6.51 2.78
CA CYS A 95 1.56 6.13 4.18
C CYS A 95 2.60 6.69 5.17
N GLY A 96 3.83 6.99 4.72
CA GLY A 96 4.87 7.63 5.53
C GLY A 96 5.10 9.11 5.21
N ALA A 97 4.87 9.51 3.96
CA ALA A 97 5.22 10.85 3.44
C ALA A 97 4.03 11.81 3.30
N ALA A 98 2.79 11.37 3.52
CA ALA A 98 1.61 12.20 3.35
C ALA A 98 1.69 13.52 4.15
N PRO A 99 1.24 14.64 3.57
CA PRO A 99 1.06 15.91 4.29
C PRO A 99 0.08 15.83 5.47
N ASP A 100 0.28 16.66 6.49
CA ASP A 100 -0.49 16.62 7.75
C ASP A 100 -1.99 16.92 7.58
N ASP A 101 -2.36 17.75 6.60
CA ASP A 101 -3.76 18.03 6.26
C ASP A 101 -4.45 16.78 5.70
N TYR A 102 -3.79 16.04 4.82
CA TYR A 102 -4.28 14.76 4.33
C TYR A 102 -4.40 13.73 5.46
N ARG A 103 -3.38 13.63 6.34
CA ARG A 103 -3.43 12.71 7.49
C ARG A 103 -4.61 13.01 8.41
N ARG A 104 -4.82 14.29 8.74
CA ARG A 104 -5.95 14.74 9.56
C ARG A 104 -7.29 14.38 8.92
N LYS A 105 -7.43 14.55 7.60
CA LYS A 105 -8.64 14.15 6.87
C LYS A 105 -8.93 12.65 7.04
N ILE A 106 -7.94 11.79 6.85
CA ILE A 106 -8.11 10.33 7.01
C ILE A 106 -8.44 9.97 8.47
N GLU A 107 -7.75 10.58 9.44
CA GLU A 107 -8.04 10.36 10.87
C GLU A 107 -9.47 10.78 11.25
N ASP A 108 -9.95 11.90 10.71
CA ASP A 108 -11.33 12.36 10.90
C ASP A 108 -12.34 11.41 10.27
N GLU A 109 -12.06 10.85 9.09
CA GLU A 109 -12.89 9.84 8.43
C GLU A 109 -12.91 8.52 9.22
N CYS A 110 -11.77 8.06 9.73
CA CYS A 110 -11.72 6.91 10.64
C CYS A 110 -12.55 7.16 11.90
N ARG A 111 -12.38 8.33 12.54
CA ARG A 111 -13.13 8.71 13.74
C ARG A 111 -14.64 8.73 13.49
N LYS A 112 -15.09 9.32 12.37
CA LYS A 112 -16.51 9.35 11.99
C LYS A 112 -17.07 7.95 11.75
N ALA A 113 -16.25 7.04 11.23
CA ALA A 113 -16.60 5.65 11.02
C ALA A 113 -16.44 4.77 12.27
N GLY A 114 -16.10 5.33 13.44
CA GLY A 114 -15.88 4.57 14.67
C GLY A 114 -14.65 3.65 14.64
N ARG A 115 -13.70 3.92 13.74
CA ARG A 115 -12.46 3.14 13.57
C ARG A 115 -11.30 3.80 14.30
N ASP A 116 -10.34 2.98 14.70
CA ASP A 116 -9.09 3.45 15.28
C ASP A 116 -8.30 4.32 14.29
N LYS A 117 -7.45 5.18 14.85
CA LYS A 117 -6.53 5.97 14.05
C LYS A 117 -5.56 5.05 13.30
N PRO A 118 -5.32 5.30 12.00
CA PRO A 118 -4.36 4.51 11.25
C PRO A 118 -2.93 4.72 11.78
N ARG A 119 -2.11 3.67 11.67
CA ARG A 119 -0.68 3.75 11.99
C ARG A 119 0.09 4.26 10.78
N TRP A 120 0.44 5.55 10.80
CA TRP A 120 1.27 6.17 9.76
C TRP A 120 2.70 5.63 9.79
N GLY A 121 3.33 5.52 8.62
CA GLY A 121 4.70 5.03 8.45
C GLY A 121 4.96 4.42 7.08
N ALA A 122 6.23 4.25 6.72
CA ALA A 122 6.59 3.51 5.51
C ALA A 122 6.11 2.06 5.60
N ARG A 123 5.68 1.50 4.47
CA ARG A 123 5.41 0.08 4.29
C ARG A 123 6.58 -0.54 3.54
#